data_AF-A0AAU1KEI1-F1
#
_entry.id   AF-A0AAU1KEI1-F1
#
_cell.length_a   1.000
_cell.length_b   1.000
_cell.length_c   1.000
_cell.angle_alpha   90.00
_cell.angle_beta   90.00
_cell.angle_gamma   90.00
#
_symmetry.space_group_name_H-M   'P 1'
#
loop_
_entity.id
_entity.type
_entity.pdbx_description
1 polymer ?
#
loop_
_entity_poly.entity_id
_entity_poly.type
_entity_poly.pdbx_seq_one_letter_code
_entity_poly.pdbx_strand_id
1 'polypeptide(L)'
;MHPQTESAVKAVAGTLLSHSTIYGLALAYDREEFRLMARKFEDKGLAHMAEEYHQRADLAAGLHHAVFWQYVTDDELITTHWEPLLGAVVRREAYELVEKERAGKLLADNPNDPTYREIWRWERDRATKNAAKLAELKIKLTAVRDAFRTSSV
;
A
#
# COMPACT_ATOMS: atom_id res chain seq x y z
N MET A 1 -20.81 16.91 1.18
CA MET A 1 -20.35 15.56 1.55
C MET A 1 -21.33 15.02 2.59
N HIS A 2 -21.75 13.75 2.53
CA HIS A 2 -22.73 13.21 3.48
C HIS A 2 -22.07 13.03 4.87
N PRO A 3 -22.78 13.25 6.01
CA PRO A 3 -22.16 13.22 7.35
C PRO A 3 -21.37 11.94 7.68
N GLN A 4 -21.82 10.80 7.15
CA GLN A 4 -21.12 9.52 7.30
C GLN A 4 -19.77 9.49 6.55
N THR A 5 -19.72 10.07 5.34
CA THR A 5 -18.47 10.23 4.57
C THR A 5 -17.50 11.16 5.30
N GLU A 6 -17.98 12.29 5.83
CA GLU A 6 -17.12 13.23 6.58
C GLU A 6 -16.50 12.58 7.82
N SER A 7 -17.29 11.79 8.54
CA SER A 7 -16.83 11.05 9.72
C SER A 7 -15.76 10.01 9.35
N ALA A 8 -16.01 9.22 8.30
CA ALA A 8 -15.05 8.21 7.82
C ALA A 8 -13.74 8.85 7.34
N VAL A 9 -13.81 9.93 6.53
CA VAL A 9 -12.64 10.66 6.04
C VAL A 9 -11.79 11.17 7.20
N LYS A 10 -12.40 11.88 8.16
CA LYS A 10 -11.68 12.42 9.34
C LYS A 10 -11.02 11.33 10.17
N ALA A 11 -11.69 10.18 10.35
CA ALA A 11 -11.16 9.06 11.10
C ALA A 11 -9.90 8.46 10.45
N VAL A 12 -9.83 8.43 9.11
CA VAL A 12 -8.66 7.93 8.38
C VAL A 12 -7.57 8.98 8.26
N ALA A 13 -7.92 10.22 7.97
CA ALA A 13 -6.98 11.33 7.88
C ALA A 13 -6.17 11.48 9.17
N GLY A 14 -6.82 11.40 10.33
CA GLY A 14 -6.15 11.43 11.64
C GLY A 14 -5.12 10.30 11.87
N THR A 15 -5.05 9.32 10.97
CA THR A 15 -4.15 8.15 11.06
C THR A 15 -3.09 8.12 9.96
N LEU A 16 -3.17 9.02 8.99
CA LEU A 16 -2.24 9.06 7.86
C LEU A 16 -0.85 9.48 8.33
N LEU A 17 -0.76 10.53 9.16
CA LEU A 17 0.48 10.98 9.80
C LEU A 17 1.18 9.87 10.59
N SER A 18 0.44 9.16 11.45
CA SER A 18 0.99 8.11 12.33
C SER A 18 1.47 6.88 11.55
N HIS A 19 1.04 6.73 10.30
CA HIS A 19 1.38 5.61 9.43
C HIS A 19 2.04 6.03 8.11
N SER A 20 2.51 7.27 7.99
CA SER A 20 3.04 7.85 6.74
C SER A 20 4.14 6.99 6.12
N THR A 21 5.03 6.42 6.93
CA THR A 21 6.08 5.50 6.47
C THR A 21 5.52 4.22 5.84
N ILE A 22 4.43 3.65 6.40
CA ILE A 22 3.82 2.42 5.88
C ILE A 22 3.02 2.70 4.61
N TYR A 23 2.33 3.84 4.53
CA TYR A 23 1.71 4.32 3.28
C TYR A 23 2.77 4.55 2.19
N GLY A 24 3.86 5.22 2.55
CA GLY A 24 4.96 5.48 1.63
C GLY A 24 5.55 4.17 1.08
N LEU A 25 5.80 3.20 1.96
CA LEU A 25 6.25 1.86 1.55
C LEU A 25 5.27 1.19 0.57
N ALA A 26 3.97 1.26 0.83
CA ALA A 26 2.96 0.67 -0.04
C ALA A 26 2.91 1.34 -1.43
N LEU A 27 2.95 2.67 -1.47
CA LEU A 27 2.92 3.44 -2.72
C LEU A 27 4.22 3.30 -3.53
N ALA A 28 5.38 3.24 -2.86
CA ALA A 28 6.66 2.99 -3.51
C ALA A 28 6.72 1.59 -4.13
N TYR A 29 6.16 0.58 -3.45
CA TYR A 29 6.02 -0.76 -3.99
C TYR A 29 5.14 -0.79 -5.23
N ASP A 30 3.95 -0.18 -5.16
CA ASP A 30 3.03 -0.07 -6.30
C ASP A 30 3.68 0.60 -7.51
N ARG A 31 4.38 1.71 -7.29
CA ARG A 31 5.11 2.41 -8.34
C ARG A 31 6.04 1.46 -9.09
N GLU A 32 6.83 0.67 -8.36
CA GLU A 32 7.80 -0.23 -8.99
C GLU A 32 7.11 -1.39 -9.72
N GLU A 33 6.08 -2.00 -9.11
CA GLU A 33 5.30 -3.04 -9.76
C GLU A 33 4.66 -2.55 -11.07
N PHE A 34 4.10 -1.34 -11.08
CA PHE A 34 3.54 -0.75 -12.29
C PHE A 34 4.61 -0.44 -13.34
N ARG A 35 5.80 0.05 -12.95
CA ARG A 35 6.93 0.24 -13.89
C ARG A 35 7.39 -1.07 -14.51
N LEU A 36 7.47 -2.14 -13.73
CA LEU A 36 7.85 -3.47 -14.22
C LEU A 36 6.79 -4.03 -15.18
N MET A 37 5.51 -3.86 -14.88
CA MET A 37 4.43 -4.26 -15.79
C MET A 37 4.44 -3.45 -17.08
N ALA A 38 4.66 -2.13 -17.01
CA ALA A 38 4.77 -1.28 -18.20
C ALA A 38 5.86 -1.79 -19.15
N ARG A 39 7.07 -2.04 -18.64
CA ARG A 39 8.18 -2.62 -19.41
C ARG A 39 7.82 -3.96 -20.04
N LYS A 40 7.18 -4.85 -19.27
CA LYS A 40 6.73 -6.15 -19.78
C LYS A 40 5.72 -6.03 -20.92
N PHE A 41 4.90 -4.97 -20.94
CA PHE A 41 3.98 -4.70 -22.04
C PHE A 41 4.69 -4.04 -23.23
N GLU A 42 5.67 -3.17 -23.00
CA GLU A 42 6.55 -2.61 -24.04
C GLU A 42 7.28 -3.72 -24.80
N ASP A 43 7.89 -4.67 -24.08
CA ASP A 43 8.60 -5.82 -24.66
C ASP A 43 7.69 -6.70 -25.54
N LYS A 44 6.38 -6.65 -25.28
CA LYS A 44 5.35 -7.39 -26.04
C LYS A 44 4.73 -6.56 -27.17
N GLY A 45 5.15 -5.32 -27.38
CA GLY A 45 4.57 -4.40 -28.36
C GLY A 45 3.17 -3.90 -28.01
N LEU A 46 2.75 -4.00 -26.76
CA LEU A 46 1.42 -3.61 -26.29
C LEU A 46 1.43 -2.18 -25.72
N ALA A 47 1.65 -1.20 -26.60
CA ALA A 47 1.88 0.21 -26.23
C ALA A 47 0.76 0.83 -25.37
N HIS A 48 -0.51 0.56 -25.68
CA HIS A 48 -1.63 1.10 -24.90
C HIS A 48 -1.63 0.61 -23.45
N MET A 49 -1.35 -0.68 -23.24
CA MET A 49 -1.26 -1.26 -21.89
C MET A 49 -0.06 -0.69 -21.15
N ALA A 50 1.09 -0.57 -21.82
CA ALA A 50 2.29 0.01 -21.23
C ALA A 50 2.04 1.44 -20.72
N GLU A 51 1.38 2.27 -21.52
CA GLU A 51 1.01 3.64 -21.15
C GLU A 51 0.09 3.68 -19.92
N GLU A 52 -0.93 2.82 -19.85
CA GLU A 52 -1.81 2.73 -18.68
C GLU A 52 -1.02 2.41 -17.38
N TYR A 53 -0.04 1.53 -17.47
CA TYR A 53 0.81 1.19 -16.32
C TYR A 53 1.79 2.30 -15.96
N HIS A 54 2.35 3.04 -16.92
CA HIS A 54 3.16 4.23 -16.63
C HIS A 54 2.35 5.29 -15.88
N GLN A 55 1.13 5.59 -16.34
CA GLN A 55 0.24 6.54 -15.67
C GLN A 55 -0.07 6.13 -14.22
N ARG A 56 -0.30 4.83 -13.98
CA ARG A 56 -0.50 4.29 -12.63
C ARG A 56 0.76 4.42 -11.77
N ALA A 57 1.95 4.19 -12.34
CA ALA A 57 3.21 4.37 -11.64
C ALA A 57 3.45 5.83 -11.25
N ASP A 58 3.15 6.77 -12.15
CA ASP A 58 3.28 8.20 -11.91
C ASP A 58 2.28 8.68 -10.85
N LEU A 59 1.04 8.18 -10.88
CA LEU A 59 0.05 8.45 -9.83
C LEU A 59 0.55 7.93 -8.46
N ALA A 60 1.08 6.71 -8.40
CA ALA A 60 1.63 6.16 -7.16
C ALA A 60 2.83 6.99 -6.66
N ALA A 61 3.68 7.50 -7.55
CA ALA A 61 4.79 8.39 -7.21
C ALA A 61 4.30 9.74 -6.67
N GLY A 62 3.28 10.34 -7.31
CA GLY A 62 2.66 11.58 -6.87
C GLY A 62 2.02 11.46 -5.49
N LEU A 63 1.27 10.38 -5.26
CA LEU A 63 0.66 10.09 -3.96
C LEU A 63 1.71 9.81 -2.89
N HIS A 64 2.78 9.07 -3.22
CA HIS A 64 3.90 8.85 -2.31
C HIS A 64 4.49 10.20 -1.85
N HIS A 65 4.70 11.10 -2.81
CA HIS A 65 5.20 12.44 -2.53
C HIS A 65 4.22 13.24 -1.65
N ALA A 66 2.93 13.20 -1.96
CA ALA A 66 1.89 13.92 -1.21
C ALA A 66 1.80 13.46 0.25
N VAL A 67 1.79 12.13 0.49
CA VAL A 67 1.76 11.56 1.85
C VAL A 67 3.00 11.95 2.66
N PHE A 68 4.17 11.90 2.05
CA PHE A 68 5.43 12.09 2.77
C PHE A 68 5.73 13.57 3.05
N TRP A 69 5.38 14.46 2.12
CA TRP A 69 5.72 15.88 2.19
C TRP A 69 4.54 16.78 2.58
N GLN A 70 3.34 16.22 2.74
CA GLN A 70 2.15 16.93 3.25
C GLN A 70 1.79 18.17 2.44
N TYR A 71 1.93 18.11 1.11
CA TYR A 71 1.56 19.23 0.23
C TYR A 71 0.05 19.51 0.19
N VAL A 72 -0.75 18.52 0.60
CA VAL A 72 -2.21 18.60 0.72
C VAL A 72 -2.61 18.06 2.09
N THR A 73 -3.76 18.50 2.59
CA THR A 73 -4.28 17.99 3.86
C THR A 73 -4.65 16.52 3.76
N ASP A 74 -4.51 15.77 4.85
CA ASP A 74 -4.86 14.34 4.87
C ASP A 74 -6.34 14.11 4.48
N ASP A 75 -7.24 15.01 4.88
CA ASP A 75 -8.66 14.98 4.50
C ASP A 75 -8.87 15.11 2.98
N GLU A 76 -8.19 16.05 2.35
CA GLU A 76 -8.26 16.29 0.90
C GLU A 76 -7.68 15.11 0.12
N LEU A 77 -6.56 14.56 0.60
CA LEU A 77 -5.92 13.40 0.02
C LEU A 77 -6.84 12.18 0.07
N ILE A 78 -7.46 11.90 1.22
CA ILE A 78 -8.39 10.77 1.37
C ILE A 78 -9.65 10.99 0.53
N THR A 79 -10.21 12.20 0.53
CA THR A 79 -11.42 12.51 -0.24
C THR A 79 -11.21 12.27 -1.75
N THR A 80 -10.05 12.67 -2.27
CA THR A 80 -9.76 12.62 -3.71
C THR A 80 -9.15 11.30 -4.17
N HIS A 81 -8.39 10.62 -3.30
CA HIS A 81 -7.51 9.51 -3.70
C HIS A 81 -7.64 8.27 -2.81
N TRP A 82 -8.75 8.06 -2.09
CA TRP A 82 -8.92 6.86 -1.27
C TRP A 82 -8.80 5.55 -2.07
N GLU A 83 -9.23 5.49 -3.33
CA GLU A 83 -9.16 4.28 -4.16
C GLU A 83 -7.72 3.78 -4.40
N PRO A 84 -6.81 4.59 -4.98
CA PRO A 84 -5.43 4.16 -5.17
C PRO A 84 -4.72 3.90 -3.84
N LEU A 85 -5.01 4.67 -2.79
CA LEU A 85 -4.46 4.44 -1.44
C LEU A 85 -4.89 3.07 -0.87
N LEU A 86 -6.17 2.74 -0.98
CA LEU A 86 -6.69 1.42 -0.57
C LEU A 86 -6.06 0.31 -1.39
N GLY A 87 -5.96 0.49 -2.71
CA GLY A 87 -5.32 -0.47 -3.61
C GLY A 87 -3.87 -0.77 -3.21
N ALA A 88 -3.08 0.27 -2.92
CA ALA A 88 -1.69 0.14 -2.49
C ALA A 88 -1.57 -0.61 -1.16
N VAL A 89 -2.39 -0.23 -0.17
CA VAL A 89 -2.40 -0.89 1.15
C VAL A 89 -2.76 -2.38 1.02
N VAL A 90 -3.78 -2.72 0.24
CA VAL A 90 -4.21 -4.11 0.02
C VAL A 90 -3.09 -4.94 -0.64
N ARG A 91 -2.47 -4.42 -1.70
CA ARG A 91 -1.38 -5.11 -2.40
C ARG A 91 -0.16 -5.29 -1.50
N ARG A 92 0.22 -4.24 -0.77
CA ARG A 92 1.38 -4.32 0.13
C ARG A 92 1.13 -5.26 1.31
N GLU A 93 -0.08 -5.29 1.87
CA GLU A 93 -0.42 -6.23 2.93
C GLU A 93 -0.28 -7.68 2.44
N ALA A 94 -0.82 -7.98 1.25
CA ALA A 94 -0.70 -9.30 0.65
C ALA A 94 0.77 -9.70 0.44
N TYR A 95 1.61 -8.78 -0.03
CA TYR A 95 3.04 -8.99 -0.16
C TYR A 95 3.72 -9.29 1.19
N GLU A 96 3.45 -8.49 2.23
CA GLU A 96 4.06 -8.71 3.56
C GLU A 96 3.60 -10.02 4.21
N LEU A 97 2.38 -10.48 3.94
CA LEU A 97 1.91 -11.81 4.38
C LEU A 97 2.69 -12.94 3.70
N VAL A 98 2.93 -12.83 2.39
CA VAL A 98 3.76 -13.80 1.64
C VAL A 98 5.20 -13.79 2.13
N GLU A 99 5.80 -12.62 2.36
CA GLU A 99 7.17 -12.51 2.88
C GLU A 99 7.31 -13.09 4.29
N LYS A 100 6.32 -12.87 5.15
CA LYS A 100 6.25 -13.51 6.47
C LYS A 100 6.28 -15.04 6.37
N GLU A 101 5.46 -15.61 5.49
CA GLU A 101 5.41 -17.06 5.27
C GLU A 101 6.73 -17.59 4.70
N ARG A 102 7.29 -16.89 3.70
CA ARG A 102 8.58 -17.22 3.07
C ARG A 102 9.71 -17.24 4.09
N ALA A 103 9.85 -16.19 4.90
CA ALA A 103 10.87 -16.09 5.93
C ALA A 103 10.67 -17.17 7.02
N GLY A 104 9.43 -17.47 7.39
CA GLY A 104 9.09 -18.58 8.30
C GLY A 104 9.55 -19.94 7.78
N LYS A 105 9.33 -20.21 6.49
CA LYS A 105 9.81 -21.44 5.83
C LYS A 105 11.33 -21.50 5.80
N LEU A 106 12.01 -20.42 5.41
CA LEU A 106 13.47 -20.39 5.33
C LEU A 106 14.15 -20.62 6.69
N LEU A 107 13.54 -20.14 7.78
CA LEU A 107 13.99 -20.44 9.16
C LEU A 107 13.82 -21.92 9.52
N ALA A 108 12.73 -22.55 9.10
CA ALA A 108 12.47 -23.96 9.36
C ALA A 108 13.41 -24.88 8.56
N ASP A 109 13.68 -24.51 7.30
CA ASP A 109 14.55 -25.28 6.39
C ASP A 109 16.04 -25.15 6.76
N ASN A 110 16.44 -24.06 7.42
CA ASN A 110 17.84 -23.77 7.78
C ASN A 110 18.01 -23.56 9.30
N PRO A 111 17.69 -24.57 10.14
CA PRO A 111 17.65 -24.36 11.56
C PRO A 111 19.03 -24.03 12.13
N ASN A 112 20.13 -24.58 11.61
CA ASN A 112 21.44 -24.51 12.24
C ASN A 112 22.37 -23.42 11.68
N ASP A 113 21.91 -22.59 10.74
CA ASP A 113 22.73 -21.52 10.18
C ASP A 113 22.52 -20.21 10.95
N PRO A 114 23.50 -19.75 11.76
CA PRO A 114 23.32 -18.59 12.63
C PRO A 114 23.17 -17.28 11.87
N THR A 115 23.86 -17.11 10.74
CA THR A 115 23.81 -15.88 9.94
C THR A 115 22.47 -15.75 9.23
N TYR A 116 22.01 -16.82 8.58
CA TYR A 116 20.69 -16.81 7.93
C TYR A 116 19.54 -16.74 8.94
N ARG A 117 19.70 -17.35 10.13
CA ARG A 117 18.67 -17.31 11.17
C ARG A 117 18.39 -15.89 11.65
N GLU A 118 19.41 -15.06 11.85
CA GLU A 118 19.22 -13.66 12.27
C GLU A 118 18.49 -12.84 11.19
N ILE A 119 18.94 -12.95 9.94
CA ILE A 119 18.36 -12.23 8.79
C ILE A 119 16.89 -12.61 8.60
N TRP A 120 16.57 -13.90 8.54
CA TRP A 120 15.20 -14.35 8.27
C TRP A 120 14.27 -14.13 9.47
N ARG A 121 14.79 -14.12 10.70
CA ARG A 121 14.00 -13.72 11.87
C ARG A 121 13.62 -12.25 11.81
N TRP A 122 14.60 -11.39 11.54
CA TRP A 122 14.34 -9.96 11.36
C TRP A 122 13.32 -9.72 10.25
N GLU A 123 13.47 -10.40 9.10
CA GLU A 123 12.58 -10.25 7.96
C GLU A 123 11.14 -10.69 8.27
N ARG A 124 10.98 -11.85 8.93
CA ARG A 124 9.67 -12.34 9.37
C ARG A 124 9.00 -11.37 10.36
N ASP A 125 9.75 -10.88 11.33
CA ASP A 125 9.22 -10.00 12.38
C ASP A 125 8.86 -8.62 11.79
N ARG A 126 9.68 -8.09 10.86
CA ARG A 126 9.39 -6.89 10.04
C ARG A 126 8.10 -7.06 9.25
N ALA A 127 8.01 -8.12 8.46
CA ALA A 127 6.85 -8.40 7.61
C ALA A 127 5.57 -8.57 8.44
N THR A 128 5.65 -9.25 9.59
CA THR A 128 4.53 -9.39 10.53
C THR A 128 4.05 -8.04 11.06
N LYS A 129 4.97 -7.17 11.49
CA LYS A 129 4.64 -5.83 12.01
C LYS A 129 4.03 -4.95 10.92
N ASN A 130 4.58 -5.00 9.71
CA ASN A 130 4.06 -4.23 8.57
C ASN A 130 2.68 -4.70 8.16
N ALA A 131 2.45 -6.01 8.04
CA ALA A 131 1.15 -6.58 7.70
C ALA A 131 0.07 -6.17 8.72
N ALA A 132 0.37 -6.17 10.01
CA ALA A 132 -0.57 -5.73 11.04
C ALA A 132 -0.99 -4.25 10.89
N LYS A 133 -0.02 -3.36 10.63
CA LYS A 133 -0.30 -1.94 10.37
C LYS A 133 -1.09 -1.74 9.09
N LEU A 134 -0.74 -2.46 8.02
CA LEU A 134 -1.46 -2.41 6.75
C LEU A 134 -2.88 -2.93 6.87
N ALA A 135 -3.12 -3.97 7.68
CA ALA A 135 -4.46 -4.48 7.96
C ALA A 135 -5.32 -3.43 8.69
N GLU A 136 -4.77 -2.72 9.66
CA GLU A 136 -5.45 -1.61 10.34
C GLU A 136 -5.82 -0.48 9.36
N LEU A 137 -4.88 -0.09 8.50
CA LEU A 137 -5.12 0.92 7.47
C LEU A 137 -6.16 0.47 6.43
N LYS A 138 -6.11 -0.80 6.02
CA LYS A 138 -7.06 -1.39 5.08
C LYS A 138 -8.47 -1.29 5.63
N ILE A 139 -8.70 -1.63 6.90
CA ILE A 139 -10.02 -1.55 7.54
C ILE A 139 -10.54 -0.10 7.48
N LYS A 140 -9.69 0.85 7.83
CA LYS A 140 -10.01 2.29 7.82
C LYS A 140 -10.37 2.81 6.42
N LEU A 141 -9.53 2.54 5.42
CA LEU A 141 -9.79 2.92 4.02
C LEU A 141 -11.00 2.20 3.42
N THR A 142 -11.28 0.97 3.87
CA THR A 142 -12.48 0.24 3.48
C THR A 142 -13.73 0.93 4.02
N ALA A 143 -13.71 1.44 5.25
CA ALA A 143 -14.81 2.24 5.78
C ALA A 143 -15.05 3.53 4.98
N VAL A 144 -13.97 4.17 4.49
CA VAL A 144 -14.07 5.33 3.58
C VAL A 144 -14.76 4.92 2.27
N ARG A 145 -14.28 3.86 1.60
CA ARG A 145 -14.91 3.31 0.39
C ARG A 145 -16.41 3.08 0.60
N ASP A 146 -16.76 2.40 1.69
CA ASP A 146 -18.14 2.02 1.97
C ASP A 146 -18.99 3.27 2.23
N ALA A 147 -18.48 4.27 2.96
CA ALA A 147 -19.17 5.54 3.16
C ALA A 147 -19.39 6.34 1.86
N PHE A 148 -18.41 6.34 0.95
CA PHE A 148 -18.56 6.96 -0.38
C PHE A 148 -19.60 6.23 -1.23
N ARG A 149 -19.60 4.89 -1.21
CA ARG A 149 -20.56 4.07 -1.96
C ARG A 149 -21.98 4.22 -1.43
N THR A 150 -22.18 4.19 -0.12
CA THR A 150 -23.51 4.34 0.50
C THR A 150 -24.08 5.74 0.29
N SER A 151 -23.23 6.77 0.22
CA SER A 151 -23.67 8.15 -0.01
C SER A 151 -23.93 8.49 -1.48
N SER A 152 -23.59 7.58 -2.39
CA SER A 152 -23.85 7.71 -3.83
C SER A 152 -25.15 7.03 -4.26
N VAL A 153 -25.85 6.38 -3.32
CA VAL A 153 -27.16 5.74 -3.46
C VAL A 153 -28.21 6.64 -2.81
#